data_AF-A0A938MCF8-F1
#
_entry.id   AF-A0A938MCF8-F1
#
_cell.length_a   1.000
_cell.length_b   1.000
_cell.length_c   1.000
_cell.angle_alpha   90.00
_cell.angle_beta   90.00
_cell.angle_gamma   90.00
#
_symmetry.space_group_name_H-M   'P 1'
#
loop_
_entity.id
_entity.type
_entity.pdbx_description
1 polymer ?
#
loop_
_entity_poly.entity_id
_entity_poly.type
_entity_poly.pdbx_seq_one_letter_code
_entity_poly.pdbx_strand_id
1 'polypeptide(L)' 'MARDKTILAIGAHPDDVEFRCAGTLSRLRKKGCKIVIATVANGDCGTAEYSAEEIARIRRGEATASAATL' A
#
# COMPACT_ATOMS: atom_id res chain seq x y z
N MET A 1 17.94 6.79 -17.10
CA MET A 1 17.04 7.91 -16.73
C MET A 1 15.95 7.55 -15.70
N ALA A 2 16.04 6.43 -14.95
CA ALA A 2 15.07 6.11 -13.87
C ALA A 2 15.71 5.69 -12.53
N ARG A 3 17.05 5.71 -12.40
CA ARG A 3 17.76 5.05 -11.29
C ARG A 3 17.65 5.74 -9.93
N ASP A 4 17.12 6.97 -9.84
CA ASP A 4 17.12 7.75 -8.59
C ASP A 4 15.76 8.42 -8.26
N LYS A 5 14.67 7.97 -8.88
CA LYS A 5 13.34 8.56 -8.64
C LYS A 5 12.63 7.87 -7.48
N THR A 6 12.04 8.67 -6.59
CA THR A 6 11.09 8.19 -5.59
C THR A 6 9.67 8.39 -6.11
N ILE A 7 8.87 7.32 -6.08
CA ILE A 7 7.47 7.31 -6.46
C ILE A 7 6.65 7.18 -5.18
N LEU A 8 5.78 8.15 -4.93
CA LEU A 8 4.81 8.13 -3.84
C LEU A 8 3.44 7.77 -4.40
N ALA A 9 2.90 6.63 -3.97
CA ALA A 9 1.51 6.24 -4.23
C ALA A 9 0.69 6.52 -2.97
N ILE A 10 -0.38 7.29 -3.11
CA ILE A 10 -1.25 7.67 -1.99
C ILE A 10 -2.64 7.09 -2.23
N GLY A 11 -3.11 6.28 -1.29
CA GLY A 11 -4.46 5.71 -1.25
C GLY A 11 -5.23 6.22 -0.03
N ALA A 12 -6.57 6.15 -0.07
CA ALA A 12 -7.38 6.50 1.08
C ALA A 12 -7.28 5.40 2.15
N HIS A 13 -7.37 4.13 1.75
CA HIS A 13 -7.37 2.98 2.65
C HIS A 13 -6.24 1.98 2.31
N PRO A 14 -5.90 1.08 3.25
CA PRO A 14 -4.94 0.01 3.00
C PRO A 14 -5.53 -1.06 2.05
N ASP A 15 -5.30 -0.94 0.75
CA ASP A 15 -5.71 -1.84 -0.36
C ASP A 15 -5.86 -1.04 -1.67
N ASP A 16 -6.17 0.26 -1.57
CA ASP A 16 -6.42 1.13 -2.72
C ASP A 16 -5.25 1.12 -3.70
N VAL A 17 -4.02 1.21 -3.19
CA VAL A 17 -2.81 1.26 -4.03
C VAL A 17 -2.58 -0.09 -4.71
N GLU A 18 -2.80 -1.17 -3.98
CA GLU A 18 -2.68 -2.54 -4.45
C GLU A 18 -3.63 -2.81 -5.61
N PHE A 19 -4.93 -2.55 -5.41
CA PHE A 19 -5.96 -2.80 -6.41
C PHE A 19 -5.83 -1.90 -7.63
N ARG A 20 -5.40 -0.64 -7.45
CA ARG A 20 -5.43 0.35 -8.53
C ARG A 20 -4.13 0.41 -9.32
N CYS A 21 -2.97 0.20 -8.70
CA CYS A 21 -1.70 0.51 -9.37
C CYS A 21 -0.51 -0.42 -9.04
N ALA A 22 -0.69 -1.56 -8.37
CA ALA A 22 0.39 -2.51 -8.06
C ALA A 22 1.25 -2.89 -9.29
N GLY A 23 0.62 -3.19 -10.43
CA GLY A 23 1.34 -3.54 -11.66
C GLY A 23 2.24 -2.42 -12.18
N THR A 24 1.80 -1.17 -12.07
CA THR A 24 2.59 0.02 -12.43
C THR A 24 3.76 0.19 -11.47
N LEU A 25 3.52 0.09 -10.16
CA LEU A 25 4.56 0.23 -9.14
C LEU A 25 5.63 -0.84 -9.26
N SER A 26 5.25 -2.11 -9.52
CA SER A 26 6.20 -3.20 -9.75
C SER A 26 7.08 -2.93 -10.98
N ARG A 27 6.51 -2.44 -12.09
CA ARG A 27 7.29 -2.07 -13.29
C ARG A 27 8.24 -0.91 -13.02
N LEU A 28 7.84 0.07 -12.22
CA LEU A 28 8.70 1.22 -11.86
C LEU A 28 9.82 0.80 -10.92
N ARG A 29 9.55 -0.07 -9.94
CA ARG A 29 10.59 -0.64 -9.07
C ARG A 29 11.62 -1.44 -9.87
N LYS A 30 11.18 -2.28 -10.81
CA LYS A 30 12.07 -3.02 -11.75
C LYS A 30 12.94 -2.09 -12.60
N LYS A 31 12.53 -0.84 -12.81
CA LYS A 31 13.32 0.21 -13.49
C LYS A 31 14.29 0.95 -12.55
N GLY A 32 14.34 0.58 -11.28
CA GLY A 32 15.22 1.17 -10.27
C GLY A 32 14.60 2.29 -9.44
N CYS A 33 13.29 2.54 -9.54
CA CYS A 33 12.64 3.56 -8.72
C CYS A 33 12.46 3.07 -7.26
N LYS A 34 12.64 3.98 -6.30
CA LYS A 34 12.19 3.77 -4.92
C LYS A 34 10.67 3.94 -4.87
N ILE A 35 9.97 2.98 -4.29
CA ILE A 35 8.51 3.05 -4.11
C ILE A 35 8.21 3.35 -2.65
N VAL A 36 7.31 4.30 -2.42
CA VAL A 36 6.74 4.64 -1.11
C VAL A 36 5.22 4.59 -1.26
N ILE A 37 4.55 3.88 -0.35
CA ILE A 37 3.10 3.77 -0.30
C ILE A 37 2.63 4.49 0.97
N ALA A 38 1.68 5.39 0.82
CA ALA A 38 1.03 6.08 1.93
C ALA A 38 -0.48 5.83 1.90
N THR A 39 -1.04 5.48 3.05
CA THR A 39 -2.48 5.29 3.26
C THR A 39 -2.96 6.35 4.23
N VAL A 40 -4.00 7.10 3.87
CA VAL A 40 -4.52 8.21 4.70
C VAL A 40 -5.26 7.69 5.93
N ALA A 41 -6.13 6.69 5.74
CA ALA A 41 -6.86 6.01 6.79
C ALA A 41 -6.24 4.63 7.08
N ASN A 42 -6.54 4.10 8.27
CA ASN A 42 -6.11 2.78 8.72
C ASN A 42 -7.07 1.65 8.32
N GLY A 43 -8.26 1.99 7.80
CA GLY A 43 -9.26 1.02 7.36
C GLY A 43 -10.06 0.37 8.49
N ASP A 44 -10.21 1.06 9.62
CA ASP A 44 -10.93 0.63 10.83
C ASP A 44 -12.42 0.27 10.64
N CYS A 45 -13.06 0.76 9.58
CA CYS A 45 -14.44 0.41 9.21
C CYS A 45 -14.54 -0.67 8.11
N GLY A 46 -13.43 -1.36 7.79
CA GLY A 46 -13.35 -2.27 6.64
C GLY A 46 -13.97 -3.65 6.80
N THR A 47 -14.62 -3.94 7.94
CA THR A 47 -15.17 -5.26 8.27
C THR A 47 -16.37 -5.13 9.21
N ALA A 48 -17.22 -6.16 9.23
CA ALA A 48 -18.29 -6.33 10.21
C ALA A 48 -17.95 -7.33 11.33
N GLU A 49 -16.79 -7.99 11.27
CA GLU A 49 -16.43 -9.10 12.17
C GLU A 49 -15.51 -8.71 13.33
N TYR A 50 -14.67 -7.69 13.14
CA TYR A 50 -13.67 -7.26 14.11
C TYR A 50 -13.97 -5.86 14.62
N SER A 51 -13.46 -5.53 15.81
CA SER A 51 -13.50 -4.14 16.29
C SER A 51 -12.61 -3.22 15.42
N ALA A 52 -12.86 -1.92 15.49
CA ALA A 52 -12.10 -0.88 14.79
C ALA A 52 -10.58 -0.98 15.04
N GLU A 53 -10.16 -1.23 16.27
CA GLU A 53 -8.75 -1.35 16.64
C GLU A 53 -8.11 -2.63 16.10
N GLU A 54 -8.84 -3.75 16.13
CA GLU A 54 -8.36 -5.04 15.64
C GLU A 54 -8.18 -5.01 14.12
N ILE A 55 -9.18 -4.54 13.38
CA ILE A 55 -9.09 -4.49 11.92
C ILE A 55 -8.04 -3.48 11.44
N ALA A 56 -7.89 -2.33 12.11
CA ALA A 56 -6.81 -1.40 11.78
C ALA A 56 -5.41 -2.03 11.96
N ARG A 57 -5.23 -2.88 12.98
CA ARG A 57 -3.97 -3.62 13.21
C ARG A 57 -3.75 -4.68 12.13
N ILE A 58 -4.78 -5.46 11.81
CA ILE A 58 -4.74 -6.48 10.76
C ILE A 58 -4.39 -5.85 9.41
N ARG A 59 -5.14 -4.82 9.00
CA ARG A 59 -4.95 -4.14 7.70
C ARG A 59 -3.58 -3.45 7.57
N ARG A 60 -3.02 -2.94 8.67
CA ARG A 60 -1.64 -2.44 8.68
C ARG A 60 -0.64 -3.56 8.38
N GLY A 61 -0.84 -4.73 8.97
CA GLY A 61 -0.05 -5.93 8.70
C GLY A 61 -0.15 -6.38 7.25
N GLU A 62 -1.38 -6.45 6.72
CA GLU A 62 -1.67 -6.80 5.32
C GLU A 62 -1.00 -5.84 4.34
N ALA A 63 -1.15 -4.52 4.55
CA ALA A 63 -0.54 -3.52 3.68
C ALA A 63 1.00 -3.55 3.73
N THR A 64 1.58 -3.80 4.91
CA THR A 64 3.04 -3.96 5.04
C THR A 64 3.53 -5.20 4.30
N ALA A 65 2.84 -6.33 4.44
CA ALA A 65 3.16 -7.57 3.74
C ALA A 65 3.00 -7.43 2.22
N SER A 66 1.94 -6.76 1.77
CA SER A 66 1.69 -6.45 0.37
C SER A 66 2.80 -5.58 -0.24
N ALA A 67 3.16 -4.47 0.42
CA ALA A 67 4.22 -3.58 -0.04
C ALA A 67 5.58 -4.29 -0.16
N ALA A 68 5.86 -5.30 0.68
CA ALA A 68 7.07 -6.10 0.62
C ALA A 68 7.17 -7.00 -0.63
N THR A 69 6.06 -7.25 -1.34
CA THR A 69 6.04 -8.05 -2.57
C THR A 69 6.48 -7.29 -3.83
N LEU A 70 6.55 -5.96 -3.76
CA LEU A 70 6.88 -5.11 -4.92
C LEU A 70 8.31 -5.30 -5.40
#